data_AF-A0A7W1FI14-F1
#
_entry.id   AF-A0A7W1FI14-F1
#
_cell.length_a   1.000
_cell.length_b   1.000
_cell.length_c   1.000
_cell.angle_alpha   90.00
_cell.angle_beta   90.00
_cell.angle_gamma   90.00
#
_symmetry.space_group_name_H-M   'P 1'
#
loop_
_entity.id
_entity.type
_entity.pdbx_description
1 polymer ?
#
loop_
_entity_poly.entity_id
_entity_poly.type
_entity_poly.pdbx_seq_one_letter_code
_entity_poly.pdbx_strand_id
1 'polypeptide(L)' 'MHLKIRNSSTKRRKMNGFRRRMKTKAGRIILNRQRRRANGKAKHNRSLASKGKGKKVAPK' A
#
# COMPACT_ATOMS: atom_id res chain seq x y z
N MET A 1 -17.65 -32.81 9.61
CA MET A 1 -16.39 -32.06 9.84
C MET A 1 -16.65 -30.57 9.69
N HIS A 2 -16.55 -29.77 10.76
CA HIS A 2 -16.73 -28.32 10.64
C HIS A 2 -15.49 -27.66 10.00
N LEU A 3 -15.67 -26.92 8.90
CA LEU A 3 -14.60 -26.15 8.28
C LEU A 3 -14.03 -25.12 9.27
N LYS A 4 -12.70 -25.10 9.45
CA LYS A 4 -11.98 -24.18 10.37
C LYS A 4 -12.27 -22.70 10.11
N ILE A 5 -12.67 -22.36 8.88
CA ILE A 5 -13.01 -20.99 8.49
C ILE A 5 -14.49 -20.94 8.10
N ARG A 6 -15.32 -20.38 8.98
CA ARG A 6 -16.71 -20.02 8.63
C ARG A 6 -16.70 -18.72 7.85
N ASN A 7 -17.10 -18.79 6.58
CA ASN A 7 -17.17 -17.63 5.69
C ASN A 7 -18.36 -16.74 6.06
N SER A 8 -18.09 -15.64 6.77
CA SER A 8 -19.08 -14.58 7.02
C SER A 8 -18.68 -13.29 6.32
N SER A 9 -19.53 -12.84 5.40
CA SER A 9 -19.32 -11.62 4.59
C SER A 9 -19.24 -10.36 5.47
N THR A 10 -20.09 -10.29 6.51
CA THR A 10 -20.13 -9.18 7.47
C THR A 10 -18.88 -9.16 8.35
N LYS A 11 -18.45 -10.32 8.88
CA LYS A 11 -17.20 -10.42 9.66
C LYS A 11 -16.00 -9.98 8.82
N ARG A 12 -15.90 -10.44 7.57
CA ARG A 12 -14.82 -10.06 6.65
C ARG A 12 -14.79 -8.55 6.41
N ARG A 13 -15.95 -7.92 6.16
CA ARG A 13 -16.07 -6.46 5.94
C ARG A 13 -15.63 -5.66 7.17
N LYS A 14 -16.04 -6.08 8.37
CA LYS A 14 -15.69 -5.43 9.64
C LYS A 14 -14.19 -5.53 9.96
N MET A 15 -13.56 -6.66 9.67
CA MET A 15 -12.13 -6.86 9.97
C MET A 15 -11.20 -6.26 8.90
N ASN A 16 -11.49 -6.52 7.62
CA ASN A 16 -10.55 -6.25 6.53
C ASN A 16 -11.02 -5.19 5.53
N GLY A 17 -12.20 -4.61 5.71
CA GLY A 17 -12.77 -3.65 4.76
C GLY A 17 -11.96 -2.37 4.61
N PHE A 18 -12.09 -1.73 3.45
CA PHE A 18 -11.39 -0.49 3.10
C PHE A 18 -11.57 0.60 4.16
N ARG A 19 -12.82 0.84 4.60
CA ARG A 19 -13.13 1.83 5.66
C ARG A 19 -12.37 1.55 6.96
N ARG A 20 -12.24 0.27 7.34
CA ARG A 20 -11.49 -0.13 8.54
C ARG A 20 -9.99 0.16 8.40
N ARG A 21 -9.42 -0.11 7.22
CA ARG A 21 -8.02 0.18 6.90
C ARG A 21 -7.72 1.68 6.85
N MET A 22 -8.68 2.52 6.42
CA MET A 22 -8.52 3.98 6.40
C MET A 22 -8.49 4.62 7.79
N LYS A 23 -9.12 4.00 8.81
CA LYS A 23 -9.17 4.54 10.18
C LYS A 23 -7.80 4.63 10.85
N THR A 24 -6.89 3.68 10.59
CA THR A 24 -5.58 3.60 11.28
C THR A 24 -4.43 4.03 10.38
N LYS A 25 -3.34 4.54 10.98
CA LYS A 25 -2.11 4.88 10.25
C LYS A 25 -1.52 3.65 9.56
N ALA A 26 -1.43 2.53 10.29
CA ALA A 26 -0.94 1.26 9.75
C ALA A 26 -1.78 0.73 8.57
N GLY A 27 -3.11 0.83 8.65
CA GLY A 27 -3.99 0.40 7.56
C GLY A 27 -3.80 1.24 6.30
N ARG A 28 -3.63 2.57 6.45
CA ARG A 28 -3.30 3.48 5.34
C ARG A 28 -1.95 3.14 4.68
N ILE A 29 -0.94 2.77 5.47
CA ILE A 29 0.37 2.33 4.95
C ILE A 29 0.24 1.07 4.08
N ILE A 30 -0.59 0.11 4.49
CA ILE A 30 -0.83 -1.13 3.74
C ILE A 30 -1.49 -0.83 2.39
N LEU A 31 -2.53 0.01 2.39
CA LEU A 31 -3.20 0.43 1.15
C LEU A 31 -2.25 1.16 0.20
N ASN A 32 -1.41 2.06 0.73
CA ASN A 32 -0.42 2.75 -0.08
C ASN A 32 0.63 1.79 -0.66
N ARG A 33 1.05 0.77 0.11
CA ARG A 33 1.96 -0.28 -0.39
C ARG A 33 1.33 -1.09 -1.51
N GLN A 34 0.05 -1.46 -1.39
CA GLN A 34 -0.69 -2.18 -2.43
C GLN A 34 -0.85 -1.33 -3.70
N ARG A 35 -1.27 -0.07 -3.57
CA ARG A 35 -1.37 0.88 -4.69
C ARG A 35 -0.01 1.08 -5.38
N ARG A 36 1.06 1.21 -4.60
CA ARG A 36 2.42 1.35 -5.11
C ARG A 36 2.86 0.13 -5.93
N ARG A 37 2.50 -1.08 -5.49
CA ARG A 37 2.74 -2.32 -6.26
C ARG A 37 1.89 -2.38 -7.53
N ALA A 38 0.63 -1.94 -7.45
CA ALA A 38 -0.30 -1.92 -8.58
C ALA A 38 0.09 -0.93 -9.68
N ASN A 39 0.76 0.19 -9.34
CA ASN A 39 1.23 1.18 -10.30
C ASN A 39 2.33 0.68 -11.26
N GLY A 40 2.82 -0.56 -11.09
CA GLY A 40 3.80 -1.20 -11.98
C GLY A 40 5.21 -0.60 -11.87
N LYS A 41 6.23 -1.41 -12.23
CA LYS A 41 7.65 -0.99 -12.19
C LYS A 41 7.92 0.24 -13.05
N ALA A 42 7.30 0.33 -14.22
CA ALA A 42 7.55 1.39 -15.20
C ALA A 42 7.20 2.81 -14.69
N LYS A 43 6.07 2.97 -13.99
CA LYS A 43 5.64 4.28 -13.45
C LYS A 43 6.45 4.67 -12.21
N HIS A 44 6.94 3.69 -11.46
CA HIS A 44 7.77 3.91 -10.27
C HIS A 44 9.20 4.36 -10.64
N ASN A 45 9.75 3.87 -11.75
CA ASN A 45 11.07 4.26 -12.22
C ASN A 45 11.09 5.67 -12.84
N ARG A 46 10.00 6.11 -13.51
CA ARG A 46 9.87 7.50 -14.01
C ARG A 46 9.91 8.55 -12.89
N SER A 47 9.28 8.30 -11.74
CA SER A 47 9.26 9.28 -10.65
C SER A 47 10.59 9.33 -9.88
N LEU A 48 11.33 8.22 -9.80
CA LEU A 48 12.68 8.18 -9.24
C LEU A 48 13.71 8.83 -10.17
N ALA A 49 13.60 8.62 -11.49
CA ALA A 49 14.44 9.28 -12.48
C ALA A 49 14.27 10.81 -12.46
N SER A 50 13.04 11.30 -12.26
CA SER A 50 12.74 12.74 -12.08
C SER A 50 13.33 13.31 -10.79
N LYS A 51 13.38 12.53 -9.69
CA LYS A 51 13.91 12.98 -8.39
C LYS A 51 15.43 12.79 -8.22
N GLY A 52 16.10 12.08 -9.13
CA GLY A 52 17.54 11.79 -9.08
C GLY A 52 18.44 12.93 -9.58
N LYS A 53 17.88 14.03 -10.12
CA LYS A 53 18.66 15.16 -10.68
C LYS A 53 18.72 16.38 -9.75
N GLY A 54 18.70 16.18 -8.43
CA GLY A 54 18.54 17.27 -7.44
C GLY A 54 19.48 17.28 -6.23
N LYS A 55 20.45 16.38 -6.13
CA LYS A 55 21.53 16.52 -5.13
C LYS A 55 22.88 16.57 -5.85
N LYS A 56 23.24 17.78 -6.30
CA LYS A 56 24.65 18.13 -6.43
C LYS A 56 25.20 18.13 -5.00
N VAL A 57 25.94 17.10 -4.62
CA VAL A 57 26.84 17.19 -3.47
C VAL A 57 27.90 18.20 -3.91
N ALA A 58 27.87 19.40 -3.35
CA ALA A 58 28.90 20.41 -3.57
C ALA A 58 30.21 19.91 -2.93
N PRO A 59 31.35 19.95 -3.62
CA PRO A 59 32.63 19.69 -2.98
C PRO A 59 33.05 20.94 -2.19
N LYS A 60 33.39 20.75 -0.92
CA LYS A 60 34.40 21.53 -0.18
C LYS A 60 35.12 20.57 0.75
#